data_AF-A0A2N6D2R9-F1
#
_entry.id   AF-A0A2N6D2R9-F1
#
_cell.length_a   1.000
_cell.length_b   1.000
_cell.length_c   1.000
_cell.angle_alpha   90.00
_cell.angle_beta   90.00
_cell.angle_gamma   90.00
#
_symmetry.space_group_name_H-M   'P 1'
#
loop_
_entity.id
_entity.type
_entity.pdbx_description
1 polymer ?
#
loop_
_entity_poly.entity_id
_entity_poly.type
_entity_poly.pdbx_seq_one_letter_code
_entity_poly.pdbx_strand_id
1 'polypeptide(L)'
;MGETLMSSGELYGPFILRFSKSMYRPNPRVARGAGPREAGGAALNPYFTSEKLKNGFNYYKSFEHNLDMPVFSKLVLKKGSLAKSLRYHFFKTADVSPSSSTSEDTLVFAINSLQKLNHLCSIISYSRNRAFRASLNHLADLDIINEQDKLNASVITETNKGHSLIKLFTSENDPEKLLSFVKYGTNAPSASLTEIGSQKYVRVKTSEISCKHEALFTHSLVQSVCPEPDIFFTEQYTRHSEVTLECINKRNIEKTYPKAGLVDSGVSEESFLKEWELAKLSFVDTDDKNFRHGTFVCGRLLAKDEQFGGITYLNIEMIPSKSRLTLESFERNMRIALDKYHKTVKIYNISLGTNIQVGDFFTPAAGVLDELQYEYDVLFIISAGNAFGSSGYDSKITSPAESVNSITVGSVSHTDTNLQKKYSPSLFSRNGPGPCGFIKPDLASFGGAHEKRYGKLRPVGVFSIGEKNELAEDS
;
A
#
# COMPACT_ATOMS: atom_id res chain seq x y z
N MET A 1 -8.31 -40.84 41.90
CA MET A 1 -9.44 -40.92 40.94
C MET A 1 -9.98 -39.51 40.76
N GLY A 2 -9.97 -39.00 39.54
CA GLY A 2 -10.43 -37.64 39.24
C GLY A 2 -9.56 -36.89 38.23
N GLU A 3 -8.95 -37.57 37.26
CA GLU A 3 -8.66 -36.94 35.97
C GLU A 3 -9.99 -36.78 35.23
N THR A 4 -10.31 -35.57 34.80
CA THR A 4 -11.36 -35.35 33.80
C THR A 4 -10.90 -34.23 32.87
N LEU A 5 -10.17 -34.65 31.84
CA LEU A 5 -10.33 -34.24 30.43
C LEU A 5 -10.91 -32.83 30.21
N MET A 6 -10.02 -31.85 30.05
CA MET A 6 -10.30 -30.72 29.16
C MET A 6 -10.03 -31.17 27.73
N SER A 7 -11.05 -31.75 27.09
CA SER A 7 -11.04 -32.05 25.66
C SER A 7 -11.66 -30.91 24.86
N SER A 8 -11.05 -30.65 23.69
CA SER A 8 -11.48 -29.80 22.59
C SER A 8 -11.57 -28.29 22.86
N GLY A 9 -10.43 -27.61 22.73
CA GLY A 9 -10.42 -26.21 22.32
C GLY A 9 -10.93 -26.11 20.88
N GLU A 10 -12.22 -25.82 20.71
CA GLU A 10 -12.73 -25.32 19.44
C GLU A 10 -12.02 -23.98 19.16
N LEU A 11 -11.06 -24.00 18.22
CA LEU A 11 -10.61 -22.77 17.58
C LEU A 11 -11.82 -22.19 16.85
N TYR A 12 -12.49 -21.23 17.49
CA TYR A 12 -13.39 -20.33 16.78
C TYR A 12 -12.55 -19.63 15.71
N GLY A 13 -12.72 -20.06 14.45
CA GLY A 13 -12.19 -19.33 13.31
C GLY A 13 -12.63 -17.86 13.38
N PRO A 14 -11.90 -16.93 12.75
CA PRO A 14 -12.25 -15.51 12.81
C PRO A 14 -13.72 -15.34 12.43
N PHE A 15 -14.49 -14.69 13.31
CA PHE A 15 -15.88 -14.38 13.05
C PHE A 15 -15.92 -13.37 11.91
N ILE A 16 -16.12 -13.87 10.68
CA ILE A 16 -16.32 -13.02 9.51
C ILE A 16 -17.69 -12.39 9.67
N LEU A 17 -17.72 -11.12 10.08
CA LEU A 17 -18.91 -10.28 10.00
C LEU A 17 -19.36 -10.25 8.53
N ARG A 18 -20.39 -11.03 8.21
CA ARG A 18 -21.01 -10.98 6.89
C ARG A 18 -21.65 -9.60 6.75
N PHE A 19 -21.13 -8.78 5.84
CA PHE A 19 -21.77 -7.54 5.43
C PHE A 19 -23.20 -7.86 4.97
N SER A 20 -24.19 -7.50 5.79
CA SER A 20 -25.59 -7.63 5.41
C SER A 20 -26.03 -6.33 4.73
N LYS A 21 -27.00 -6.40 3.80
CA LYS A 21 -27.63 -5.20 3.23
C LYS A 21 -28.28 -4.29 4.29
N SER A 22 -28.52 -4.78 5.51
CA SER A 22 -29.04 -3.97 6.62
C SER A 22 -27.95 -3.16 7.33
N MET A 23 -26.67 -3.52 7.22
CA MET A 23 -25.54 -2.70 7.70
C MET A 23 -25.35 -1.41 6.90
N TYR A 24 -25.90 -1.37 5.67
CA TYR A 24 -25.90 -0.17 4.81
C TYR A 24 -26.94 0.87 5.21
N ARG A 25 -27.88 0.59 6.11
CA ARG A 25 -28.86 1.62 6.50
C ARG A 25 -28.16 2.61 7.44
N PRO A 26 -27.77 3.83 7.00
CA PRO A 26 -27.33 4.83 7.94
C PRO A 26 -28.47 5.02 8.92
N ASN A 27 -28.20 4.76 10.20
CA ASN A 27 -29.15 5.07 11.25
C ASN A 27 -29.45 6.57 11.07
N PRO A 28 -30.69 6.99 10.73
CA PRO A 28 -30.97 8.38 10.42
C PRO A 28 -30.85 9.16 11.73
N ARG A 29 -29.62 9.57 12.05
CA ARG A 29 -29.37 10.52 13.11
C ARG A 29 -29.88 11.84 12.57
N VAL A 30 -31.15 12.12 12.89
CA VAL A 30 -31.71 13.46 12.82
C VAL A 30 -30.67 14.38 13.44
N ALA A 31 -30.13 15.30 12.64
CA ALA A 31 -29.12 16.23 13.10
C ALA A 31 -29.74 17.06 14.24
N ARG A 32 -29.47 16.68 15.49
CA ARG A 32 -29.73 17.55 16.63
C ARG A 32 -28.83 18.77 16.41
N GLY A 33 -29.44 19.90 16.09
CA GLY A 33 -28.75 21.16 15.86
C GLY A 33 -28.03 21.61 17.12
N ALA A 34 -26.80 21.13 17.32
CA ALA A 34 -25.83 21.83 18.14
C ALA A 34 -25.45 23.12 17.39
N GLY A 35 -25.24 24.20 18.13
CA GLY A 35 -24.71 25.45 17.57
C GLY A 35 -23.41 25.23 16.79
N PRO A 36 -22.94 26.24 16.04
CA PRO A 36 -21.69 26.15 15.30
C PRO A 36 -20.58 25.71 16.27
N ARG A 37 -19.93 24.58 15.95
CA ARG A 37 -18.80 24.09 16.72
C ARG A 37 -17.61 24.98 16.43
N GLU A 38 -16.90 25.39 17.46
CA GLU A 38 -15.66 26.14 17.32
C GLU A 38 -14.48 25.19 17.53
N ALA A 39 -13.50 25.27 16.65
CA ALA A 39 -12.22 24.58 16.83
C ALA A 39 -11.23 25.51 17.52
N GLY A 40 -10.47 24.99 18.49
CA GLY A 40 -9.40 25.74 19.14
C GLY A 40 -8.31 26.20 18.16
N GLY A 41 -7.57 27.24 18.53
CA GLY A 41 -6.52 27.84 17.71
C GLY A 41 -7.00 29.04 16.88
N ALA A 42 -6.05 29.81 16.33
CA ALA A 42 -6.32 31.04 15.61
C ALA A 42 -7.27 30.83 14.42
N ALA A 43 -8.16 31.79 14.17
CA ALA A 43 -8.97 31.80 12.96
C ALA A 43 -8.14 32.24 11.75
N LEU A 44 -8.45 31.72 10.57
CA LEU A 44 -7.88 32.21 9.33
C LEU A 44 -8.24 33.68 9.13
N ASN A 45 -7.27 34.51 8.74
CA ASN A 45 -7.54 35.86 8.27
C ASN A 45 -8.06 35.78 6.83
N PRO A 46 -9.34 36.10 6.57
CA PRO A 46 -9.94 35.86 5.25
C PRO A 46 -9.29 36.66 4.12
N TYR A 47 -8.83 37.88 4.40
CA TYR A 47 -8.19 38.75 3.41
C TYR A 47 -6.81 38.22 3.06
N PHE A 48 -6.00 37.91 4.07
CA PHE A 48 -4.67 37.32 3.87
C PHE A 48 -4.76 35.98 3.12
N THR A 49 -5.68 35.11 3.52
CA THR A 49 -5.93 33.84 2.80
C THR A 49 -6.31 34.06 1.35
N SER A 50 -7.15 35.05 1.05
CA SER A 50 -7.55 35.37 -0.33
C SER A 50 -6.38 35.92 -1.15
N GLU A 51 -5.51 36.75 -0.57
CA GLU A 51 -4.29 37.21 -1.25
C GLU A 51 -3.31 36.06 -1.50
N LYS A 52 -3.10 35.19 -0.51
CA LYS A 52 -2.25 34.00 -0.62
C LYS A 52 -2.69 33.11 -1.79
N LEU A 53 -3.99 32.81 -1.88
CA LEU A 53 -4.57 32.04 -2.98
C LEU A 53 -4.37 32.71 -4.34
N LYS A 54 -4.56 34.03 -4.44
CA LYS A 54 -4.33 34.78 -5.68
C LYS A 54 -2.87 34.74 -6.12
N ASN A 55 -1.95 34.95 -5.18
CA ASN A 55 -0.52 34.94 -5.46
C ASN A 55 -0.05 33.57 -5.93
N GLY A 56 -0.45 32.49 -5.24
CA GLY A 56 -0.14 31.13 -5.65
C GLY A 56 -0.76 30.74 -7.00
N PHE A 57 -1.99 31.17 -7.27
CA PHE A 57 -2.64 30.91 -8.55
C PHE A 57 -1.91 31.63 -9.70
N ASN A 58 -1.59 32.91 -9.51
CA ASN A 58 -0.88 33.71 -10.50
C ASN A 58 0.55 33.20 -10.73
N TYR A 59 1.22 32.69 -9.69
CA TYR A 59 2.52 32.04 -9.82
C TYR A 59 2.46 30.87 -10.81
N TYR A 60 1.56 29.91 -10.59
CA TYR A 60 1.41 28.78 -11.53
C TYR A 60 0.98 29.24 -12.91
N LYS A 61 0.12 30.27 -13.02
CA LYS A 61 -0.30 30.84 -14.30
C LYS A 61 0.75 31.69 -15.02
N SER A 62 1.86 32.05 -14.38
CA SER A 62 2.96 32.74 -15.07
C SER A 62 3.78 31.83 -15.98
N PHE A 63 3.64 30.50 -15.82
CA PHE A 63 4.30 29.53 -16.67
C PHE A 63 3.41 29.19 -17.88
N GLU A 64 3.98 29.30 -19.09
CA GLU A 64 3.26 29.07 -20.34
C GLU A 64 2.57 27.69 -20.39
N HIS A 65 3.26 26.65 -19.91
CA HIS A 65 2.75 25.27 -19.88
C HIS A 65 1.55 25.07 -18.92
N ASN A 66 1.22 26.04 -18.08
CA ASN A 66 0.12 25.99 -17.12
C ASN A 66 -1.08 26.87 -17.48
N LEU A 67 -1.03 27.65 -18.58
CA LEU A 67 -2.05 28.64 -18.93
C LEU A 67 -3.46 28.02 -18.99
N ASP A 68 -3.59 26.82 -19.56
CA ASP A 68 -4.86 26.10 -19.67
C ASP A 68 -5.06 25.05 -18.56
N MET A 69 -4.13 24.89 -17.64
CA MET A 69 -4.17 23.85 -16.59
C MET A 69 -4.93 24.32 -15.34
N PRO A 70 -5.60 23.43 -14.59
CA PRO A 70 -6.11 23.78 -13.27
C PRO A 70 -4.94 24.07 -12.33
N VAL A 71 -5.18 24.86 -11.30
CA VAL A 71 -4.25 25.01 -10.17
C VAL A 71 -4.85 24.33 -8.95
N PHE A 72 -4.07 23.51 -8.25
CA PHE A 72 -4.56 22.75 -7.11
C PHE A 72 -4.34 23.50 -5.79
N SER A 73 -5.37 23.47 -4.94
CA SER A 73 -5.36 24.10 -3.62
C SER A 73 -5.45 23.03 -2.53
N LYS A 74 -4.71 23.26 -1.45
CA LYS A 74 -4.78 22.48 -0.21
C LYS A 74 -5.67 23.20 0.81
N LEU A 75 -6.50 22.40 1.49
CA LEU A 75 -7.32 22.78 2.63
C LEU A 75 -6.87 21.93 3.82
N VAL A 76 -6.23 22.58 4.79
CA VAL A 76 -5.69 21.93 5.99
C VAL A 76 -6.67 22.10 7.13
N LEU A 77 -7.06 21.00 7.78
CA LEU A 77 -8.00 20.98 8.89
C LEU A 77 -7.26 21.17 10.22
N LYS A 78 -7.90 21.88 11.16
CA LYS A 78 -7.41 21.93 12.54
C LYS A 78 -7.49 20.56 13.20
N LYS A 79 -6.60 20.31 14.17
CA LYS A 79 -6.67 19.13 15.03
C LYS A 79 -8.08 18.97 15.62
N GLY A 80 -8.64 17.76 15.52
CA GLY A 80 -10.01 17.46 15.95
C GLY A 80 -11.13 17.88 14.98
N SER A 81 -10.80 18.42 13.80
CA SER A 81 -11.77 18.88 12.79
C SER A 81 -11.95 17.94 11.60
N LEU A 82 -11.60 16.65 11.76
CA LEU A 82 -11.58 15.64 10.69
C LEU A 82 -12.98 15.21 10.20
N ALA A 83 -14.06 15.58 10.89
CA ALA A 83 -15.41 15.16 10.51
C ALA A 83 -15.89 15.84 9.21
N LYS A 84 -16.44 15.06 8.28
CA LYS A 84 -16.93 15.53 6.95
C LYS A 84 -17.96 16.65 7.06
N SER A 85 -18.83 16.61 8.08
CA SER A 85 -19.85 17.64 8.32
C SER A 85 -19.27 19.02 8.63
N LEU A 86 -18.08 19.10 9.23
CA LEU A 86 -17.47 20.37 9.62
C LEU A 86 -16.96 21.17 8.42
N ARG A 87 -16.67 20.51 7.31
CA ARG A 87 -16.18 21.14 6.07
C ARG A 87 -17.18 21.13 4.91
N TYR A 88 -18.34 20.50 5.11
CA TYR A 88 -19.37 20.37 4.07
C TYR A 88 -19.83 21.71 3.50
N HIS A 89 -20.09 22.69 4.37
CA HIS A 89 -20.57 24.00 3.93
C HIS A 89 -19.49 24.82 3.22
N PHE A 90 -18.21 24.58 3.51
CA PHE A 90 -17.11 25.16 2.73
C PHE A 90 -17.21 24.72 1.26
N PHE A 91 -17.12 23.41 1.01
CA PHE A 91 -17.14 22.85 -0.35
C PHE A 91 -18.42 23.22 -1.10
N LYS A 92 -19.58 23.09 -0.44
CA LYS A 92 -20.87 23.42 -1.04
C LYS A 92 -21.01 24.90 -1.42
N THR A 93 -20.57 25.82 -0.56
CA THR A 93 -20.76 27.25 -0.80
C THR A 93 -19.72 27.79 -1.77
N ALA A 94 -18.47 27.34 -1.64
CA ALA A 94 -17.37 27.68 -2.55
C ALA A 94 -17.51 27.01 -3.94
N ASP A 95 -18.46 26.09 -4.07
CA ASP A 95 -18.71 25.31 -5.28
C ASP A 95 -17.46 24.55 -5.75
N VAL A 96 -16.70 24.00 -4.80
CA VAL A 96 -15.51 23.19 -5.09
C VAL A 96 -15.69 21.79 -4.53
N SER A 97 -15.08 20.82 -5.19
CA SER A 97 -15.13 19.41 -4.80
C SER A 97 -13.73 18.94 -4.41
N PRO A 98 -13.57 18.22 -3.29
CA PRO A 98 -12.30 17.60 -2.96
C PRO A 98 -11.97 16.56 -4.04
N SER A 99 -10.76 16.65 -4.60
CA SER A 99 -10.24 15.72 -5.62
C SER A 99 -9.38 14.62 -5.00
N SER A 100 -8.57 14.95 -4.00
CA SER A 100 -7.69 13.99 -3.31
C SER A 100 -7.35 14.46 -1.89
N SER A 101 -6.50 13.70 -1.19
CA SER A 101 -5.91 14.07 0.10
C SER A 101 -4.42 13.83 0.07
N THR A 102 -3.65 14.70 0.72
CA THR A 102 -2.19 14.52 0.91
C THR A 102 -1.88 13.99 2.31
N SER A 103 -2.76 14.20 3.28
CA SER A 103 -2.63 13.66 4.64
C SER A 103 -4.02 13.46 5.23
N GLU A 104 -4.09 12.95 6.47
CA GLU A 104 -5.36 12.77 7.20
C GLU A 104 -6.16 14.09 7.34
N ASP A 105 -5.45 15.20 7.54
CA ASP A 105 -6.02 16.53 7.77
C ASP A 105 -6.00 17.45 6.54
N THR A 106 -5.36 17.06 5.44
CA THR A 106 -5.21 17.91 4.26
C THR A 106 -5.94 17.35 3.05
N LEU A 107 -6.90 18.14 2.55
CA LEU A 107 -7.67 17.86 1.34
C LEU A 107 -7.21 18.74 0.19
N VAL A 108 -7.32 18.22 -1.03
CA VAL A 108 -6.96 18.91 -2.26
C VAL A 108 -8.20 19.14 -3.10
N PHE A 109 -8.29 20.29 -3.78
CA PHE A 109 -9.30 20.56 -4.80
C PHE A 109 -8.71 21.42 -5.93
N ALA A 110 -9.32 21.35 -7.11
CA ALA A 110 -8.87 22.09 -8.29
C ALA A 110 -9.54 23.46 -8.42
N ILE A 111 -8.79 24.45 -8.90
CA ILE A 111 -9.27 25.77 -9.31
C ILE A 111 -9.01 25.89 -10.81
N ASN A 112 -10.08 25.75 -11.60
CA ASN A 112 -9.98 25.59 -13.06
C ASN A 112 -9.95 26.93 -13.82
N SER A 113 -10.28 28.05 -13.17
CA SER A 113 -10.32 29.35 -13.85
C SER A 113 -10.15 30.53 -12.89
N LEU A 114 -9.77 31.69 -13.45
CA LEU A 114 -9.70 32.95 -12.70
C LEU A 114 -11.07 33.36 -12.14
N GLN A 115 -12.15 33.07 -12.85
CA GLN A 115 -13.51 33.31 -12.37
C GLN A 115 -13.80 32.48 -11.10
N LYS A 116 -13.40 31.21 -11.09
CA LYS A 116 -13.57 30.33 -9.92
C LYS A 116 -12.74 30.80 -8.73
N LEU A 117 -11.50 31.22 -8.97
CA LEU A 117 -10.63 31.81 -7.95
C LEU A 117 -11.26 33.06 -7.34
N ASN A 118 -11.74 33.99 -8.18
CA ASN A 118 -12.36 35.23 -7.73
C ASN A 118 -13.63 34.98 -6.93
N HIS A 119 -14.43 34.01 -7.35
CA HIS A 119 -15.61 33.55 -6.60
C HIS A 119 -15.23 33.01 -5.21
N LEU A 120 -14.26 32.10 -5.14
CA LEU A 120 -13.74 31.53 -3.89
C LEU A 120 -13.22 32.64 -2.95
N CYS A 121 -12.38 33.54 -3.45
CA CYS A 121 -11.82 34.65 -2.66
C CYS A 121 -12.91 35.60 -2.14
N SER A 122 -13.93 35.87 -2.96
CA SER A 122 -15.07 36.71 -2.58
C SER A 122 -15.89 36.06 -1.45
N ILE A 123 -16.16 34.76 -1.55
CA ILE A 123 -16.88 34.02 -0.50
C ILE A 123 -16.06 34.00 0.80
N ILE A 124 -14.76 33.70 0.73
CA ILE A 124 -13.89 33.70 1.91
C ILE A 124 -13.91 35.06 2.60
N SER A 125 -13.70 36.14 1.83
CA SER A 125 -13.59 37.50 2.38
C SER A 125 -14.91 38.05 2.90
N TYR A 126 -16.02 37.82 2.20
CA TYR A 126 -17.25 38.61 2.38
C TYR A 126 -18.50 37.80 2.77
N SER A 127 -18.48 36.46 2.71
CA SER A 127 -19.67 35.64 2.96
C SER A 127 -20.22 35.81 4.38
N ARG A 128 -21.48 36.24 4.50
CA ARG A 128 -22.20 36.32 5.79
C ARG A 128 -22.91 35.03 6.17
N ASN A 129 -22.75 33.95 5.39
CA ASN A 129 -23.37 32.67 5.66
C ASN A 129 -22.74 32.03 6.91
N ARG A 130 -23.53 31.91 7.99
CA ARG A 130 -23.07 31.39 9.28
C ARG A 130 -22.52 29.97 9.19
N ALA A 131 -23.13 29.10 8.38
CA ALA A 131 -22.69 27.73 8.22
C ALA A 131 -21.35 27.64 7.48
N PHE A 132 -21.15 28.49 6.47
CA PHE A 132 -19.85 28.61 5.78
C PHE A 132 -18.76 29.12 6.73
N ARG A 133 -19.04 30.18 7.51
CA ARG A 133 -18.06 30.73 8.47
C ARG A 133 -17.70 29.71 9.56
N ALA A 134 -18.67 28.91 10.01
CA ALA A 134 -18.41 27.80 10.92
C ALA A 134 -17.44 26.79 10.28
N SER A 135 -17.64 26.40 9.01
CA SER A 135 -16.68 25.55 8.30
C SER A 135 -15.29 26.19 8.17
N LEU A 136 -15.22 27.49 7.91
CA LEU A 136 -13.94 28.21 7.80
C LEU A 136 -13.15 28.18 9.12
N ASN A 137 -13.83 28.25 10.27
CA ASN A 137 -13.20 28.19 11.59
C ASN A 137 -12.50 26.85 11.90
N HIS A 138 -12.87 25.78 11.19
CA HIS A 138 -12.27 24.46 11.29
C HIS A 138 -11.02 24.27 10.42
N LEU A 139 -10.68 25.27 9.60
CA LEU A 139 -9.49 25.23 8.74
C LEU A 139 -8.30 25.84 9.47
N ALA A 140 -7.15 25.17 9.37
CA ALA A 140 -5.86 25.63 9.86
C ALA A 140 -5.11 26.44 8.79
N ASP A 141 -5.20 26.02 7.53
CA ASP A 141 -4.62 26.72 6.38
C ASP A 141 -5.48 26.46 5.13
N LEU A 142 -5.42 27.39 4.18
CA LEU A 142 -6.02 27.27 2.87
C LEU A 142 -5.11 27.99 1.88
N ASP A 143 -4.53 27.25 0.94
CA ASP A 143 -3.48 27.75 0.07
C ASP A 143 -3.41 26.97 -1.25
N ILE A 144 -2.62 27.46 -2.20
CA ILE A 144 -2.21 26.70 -3.37
C ILE A 144 -1.14 25.67 -2.97
N ILE A 145 -1.19 24.48 -3.58
CA ILE A 145 -0.13 23.48 -3.42
C ILE A 145 1.10 24.00 -4.15
N ASN A 146 2.15 24.29 -3.38
CA ASN A 146 3.40 24.81 -3.92
C ASN A 146 4.41 23.68 -4.23
N GLU A 147 5.58 24.06 -4.71
CA GLU A 147 6.64 23.12 -5.09
C GLU A 147 7.18 22.33 -3.89
N GLN A 148 7.29 22.99 -2.72
CA GLN A 148 7.74 22.33 -1.50
C GLN A 148 6.72 21.29 -1.02
N ASP A 149 5.42 21.54 -1.18
CA ASP A 149 4.38 20.56 -0.86
C ASP A 149 4.51 19.31 -1.75
N LYS A 150 4.77 19.51 -3.06
CA LYS A 150 5.00 18.40 -4.02
C LYS A 150 6.27 17.64 -3.71
N LEU A 151 7.34 18.34 -3.33
CA LEU A 151 8.61 17.75 -2.90
C LEU A 151 8.42 16.91 -1.64
N ASN A 152 7.72 17.43 -0.64
CA ASN A 152 7.41 16.71 0.60
C ASN A 152 6.53 15.47 0.36
N ALA A 153 5.69 15.50 -0.68
CA ALA A 153 4.87 14.37 -1.11
C ALA A 153 5.60 13.36 -2.00
N SER A 154 6.86 13.63 -2.36
CA SER A 154 7.65 12.80 -3.26
C SER A 154 8.65 11.94 -2.52
N VAL A 155 8.90 10.75 -3.03
CA VAL A 155 10.04 9.92 -2.64
C VAL A 155 11.05 10.03 -3.77
N ILE A 156 12.10 10.81 -3.56
CA ILE A 156 13.15 11.03 -4.57
C ILE A 156 14.33 10.13 -4.24
N THR A 157 14.79 9.37 -5.24
CA THR A 157 16.01 8.58 -5.13
C THR A 157 17.11 9.21 -5.98
N GLU A 158 18.31 9.35 -5.41
CA GLU A 158 19.50 9.83 -6.13
C GLU A 158 20.12 8.75 -7.02
N THR A 159 19.47 7.59 -7.15
CA THR A 159 19.99 6.46 -7.91
C THR A 159 19.89 6.74 -9.41
N ASN A 160 21.00 6.60 -10.13
CA ASN A 160 21.04 6.67 -11.60
C ASN A 160 20.41 5.45 -12.31
N LYS A 161 19.78 4.53 -11.58
CA LYS A 161 19.20 3.28 -12.11
C LYS A 161 17.69 3.25 -11.92
N GLY A 162 16.98 2.68 -12.88
CA GLY A 162 15.53 2.46 -12.83
C GLY A 162 14.69 3.60 -13.43
N HIS A 163 13.39 3.55 -13.13
CA HIS A 163 12.41 4.53 -13.57
C HIS A 163 11.75 5.17 -12.35
N SER A 164 11.24 6.38 -12.55
CA SER A 164 10.39 7.09 -11.62
C SER A 164 8.99 7.24 -12.23
N LEU A 165 7.99 7.21 -11.36
CA LEU A 165 6.60 7.46 -11.69
C LEU A 165 6.22 8.85 -11.19
N ILE A 166 5.82 9.71 -12.11
CA ILE A 166 5.27 11.04 -11.80
C ILE A 166 3.76 10.88 -11.69
N LYS A 167 3.23 11.05 -10.48
CA LYS A 167 1.80 11.00 -10.20
C LYS A 167 1.16 12.35 -10.52
N LEU A 168 -0.03 12.30 -11.12
CA LEU A 168 -0.81 13.47 -11.47
C LEU A 168 -1.92 13.71 -10.45
N PHE A 169 -2.28 14.97 -10.22
CA PHE A 169 -3.56 15.26 -9.57
C PHE A 169 -4.73 14.83 -10.46
N THR A 170 -5.66 14.09 -9.87
CA THR A 170 -6.88 13.61 -10.54
C THR A 170 -7.78 14.80 -10.92
N SER A 171 -7.86 15.08 -12.22
CA SER A 171 -8.81 15.97 -12.86
C SER A 171 -8.94 15.57 -14.33
N GLU A 172 -9.96 16.02 -15.05
CA GLU A 172 -10.19 15.75 -16.48
C GLU A 172 -9.05 16.24 -17.42
N ASN A 173 -7.93 16.71 -16.86
CA ASN A 173 -6.85 17.32 -17.59
C ASN A 173 -5.89 16.30 -18.19
N ASP A 174 -5.58 16.57 -19.44
CA ASP A 174 -4.90 15.69 -20.39
C ASP A 174 -3.49 15.27 -19.91
N PRO A 175 -3.27 13.98 -19.58
CA PRO A 175 -1.96 13.43 -19.24
C PRO A 175 -0.90 13.69 -20.32
N GLU A 176 -1.32 13.86 -21.57
CA GLU A 176 -0.42 14.16 -22.71
C GLU A 176 0.27 15.52 -22.57
N LYS A 177 -0.38 16.49 -21.92
CA LYS A 177 0.24 17.80 -21.67
C LYS A 177 1.38 17.69 -20.68
N LEU A 178 1.18 16.94 -19.58
CA LEU A 178 2.27 16.67 -18.65
C LEU A 178 3.37 15.84 -19.34
N LEU A 179 3.02 14.81 -20.12
CA LEU A 179 4.00 14.03 -20.87
C LEU A 179 4.86 14.91 -21.77
N SER A 180 4.23 15.81 -22.52
CA SER A 180 4.90 16.75 -23.41
C SER A 180 5.83 17.68 -22.63
N PHE A 181 5.38 18.23 -21.51
CA PHE A 181 6.23 19.04 -20.63
C PHE A 181 7.42 18.25 -20.08
N VAL A 182 7.23 17.02 -19.62
CA VAL A 182 8.32 16.18 -19.11
C VAL A 182 9.33 15.90 -20.23
N LYS A 183 8.86 15.50 -21.42
CA LYS A 183 9.75 15.22 -22.57
C LYS A 183 10.59 16.42 -22.97
N TYR A 184 9.94 17.57 -23.20
CA TYR A 184 10.56 18.71 -23.85
C TYR A 184 10.98 19.79 -22.86
N GLY A 185 10.11 20.13 -21.91
CA GLY A 185 10.37 21.15 -20.89
C GLY A 185 11.41 20.71 -19.85
N THR A 186 11.44 19.43 -19.49
CA THR A 186 12.48 18.88 -18.60
C THR A 186 13.58 18.13 -19.34
N ASN A 187 13.55 18.03 -20.68
CA ASN A 187 14.51 17.26 -21.49
C ASN A 187 14.66 15.81 -20.99
N ALA A 188 13.53 15.10 -20.92
CA ALA A 188 13.45 13.70 -20.48
C ALA A 188 12.76 12.84 -21.57
N PRO A 189 13.47 12.53 -22.67
CA PRO A 189 12.86 11.91 -23.85
C PRO A 189 12.34 10.48 -23.60
N SER A 190 12.79 9.81 -22.53
CA SER A 190 12.31 8.48 -22.16
C SER A 190 10.89 8.46 -21.59
N ALA A 191 10.32 9.64 -21.30
CA ALA A 191 9.03 9.74 -20.66
C ALA A 191 7.91 9.07 -21.50
N SER A 192 7.03 8.33 -20.84
CA SER A 192 5.89 7.65 -21.44
C SER A 192 4.71 7.65 -20.47
N LEU A 193 3.49 7.58 -21.00
CA LEU A 193 2.32 7.35 -20.16
C LEU A 193 2.24 5.88 -19.80
N THR A 194 1.91 5.61 -18.54
CA THR A 194 1.58 4.28 -18.04
C THR A 194 0.37 4.39 -17.12
N GLU A 195 -0.39 3.31 -17.04
CA GLU A 195 -1.57 3.19 -16.20
C GLU A 195 -1.32 2.07 -15.20
N ILE A 196 -1.52 2.36 -13.92
CA ILE A 196 -1.31 1.44 -12.81
C ILE A 196 -2.53 1.56 -11.89
N GLY A 197 -3.33 0.51 -11.82
CA GLY A 197 -4.71 0.56 -11.35
C GLY A 197 -5.51 1.58 -12.14
N SER A 198 -6.39 2.30 -11.44
CA SER A 198 -7.19 3.41 -11.96
C SER A 198 -6.42 4.73 -12.14
N GLN A 199 -5.09 4.74 -11.91
CA GLN A 199 -4.28 5.96 -11.88
C GLN A 199 -3.32 6.01 -13.07
N LYS A 200 -3.19 7.20 -13.66
CA LYS A 200 -2.24 7.48 -14.74
C LYS A 200 -0.97 8.10 -14.18
N TYR A 201 0.16 7.71 -14.76
CA TYR A 201 1.49 8.18 -14.40
C TYR A 201 2.26 8.55 -15.66
N VAL A 202 3.18 9.51 -15.52
CA VAL A 202 4.28 9.66 -16.47
C VAL A 202 5.47 8.87 -15.94
N ARG A 203 5.83 7.80 -16.63
CA ARG A 203 7.01 6.97 -16.35
C ARG A 203 8.21 7.55 -17.07
N VAL A 204 9.32 7.74 -16.37
CA VAL A 204 10.54 8.35 -16.91
C VAL A 204 11.77 7.71 -16.29
N LYS A 205 12.90 7.64 -17.00
CA LYS A 205 14.17 7.19 -16.39
C LYS A 205 14.57 8.12 -15.26
N THR A 206 14.91 7.56 -14.10
CA THR A 206 15.24 8.36 -12.90
C THR A 206 16.42 9.32 -13.14
N SER A 207 17.43 8.88 -13.90
CA SER A 207 18.58 9.72 -14.28
C SER A 207 18.23 10.96 -15.10
N GLU A 208 17.07 10.99 -15.77
CA GLU A 208 16.66 12.14 -16.59
C GLU A 208 16.00 13.26 -15.77
N ILE A 209 15.55 12.96 -14.54
CA ILE A 209 14.81 13.90 -13.69
C ILE A 209 15.45 14.18 -12.31
N SER A 210 16.48 13.42 -11.90
CA SER A 210 17.07 13.46 -10.56
C SER A 210 17.60 14.83 -10.10
N CYS A 211 17.92 15.73 -11.05
CA CYS A 211 18.37 17.09 -10.77
C CYS A 211 17.40 18.18 -11.27
N LYS A 212 16.19 17.80 -11.68
CA LYS A 212 15.22 18.69 -12.36
C LYS A 212 13.92 18.86 -11.58
N HIS A 213 13.93 18.54 -10.28
CA HIS A 213 12.73 18.58 -9.44
C HIS A 213 12.12 19.98 -9.34
N GLU A 214 12.93 21.03 -9.25
CA GLU A 214 12.46 22.43 -9.24
C GLU A 214 11.63 22.73 -10.48
N ALA A 215 12.19 22.51 -11.67
CA ALA A 215 11.47 22.70 -12.93
C ALA A 215 10.22 21.80 -13.02
N LEU A 216 10.32 20.53 -12.61
CA LEU A 216 9.21 19.59 -12.66
C LEU A 216 8.02 20.04 -11.80
N PHE A 217 8.29 20.58 -10.60
CA PHE A 217 7.24 20.98 -9.66
C PHE A 217 6.57 22.32 -9.99
N THR A 218 7.10 23.07 -10.96
CA THR A 218 6.39 24.21 -11.58
C THR A 218 5.14 23.79 -12.35
N HIS A 219 5.05 22.53 -12.80
CA HIS A 219 3.89 22.08 -13.57
C HIS A 219 2.69 21.77 -12.68
N SER A 220 1.52 22.33 -12.99
CA SER A 220 0.35 22.30 -12.11
C SER A 220 -0.22 20.90 -11.88
N LEU A 221 -0.15 20.02 -12.89
CA LEU A 221 -0.66 18.65 -12.78
C LEU A 221 0.22 17.72 -11.93
N VAL A 222 1.50 18.06 -11.69
CA VAL A 222 2.39 17.19 -10.92
C VAL A 222 1.95 17.17 -9.45
N GLN A 223 1.60 15.99 -8.95
CA GLN A 223 1.28 15.77 -7.54
C GLN A 223 2.52 15.35 -6.76
N SER A 224 3.21 14.31 -7.23
CA SER A 224 4.40 13.77 -6.59
C SER A 224 5.22 12.92 -7.55
N VAL A 225 6.43 12.58 -7.15
CA VAL A 225 7.32 11.64 -7.82
C VAL A 225 7.65 10.51 -6.85
N CYS A 226 7.64 9.26 -7.32
CA CYS A 226 8.16 8.13 -6.56
C CYS A 226 8.97 7.21 -7.48
N PRO A 227 9.97 6.49 -6.96
CA PRO A 227 10.63 5.44 -7.74
C PRO A 227 9.61 4.37 -8.12
N GLU A 228 9.75 3.82 -9.32
CA GLU A 228 8.99 2.62 -9.70
C GLU A 228 9.52 1.44 -8.86
N PRO A 229 8.67 0.74 -8.08
CA PRO A 229 9.12 -0.33 -7.20
C PRO A 229 9.79 -1.47 -7.98
N ASP A 230 10.92 -1.94 -7.46
CA ASP A 230 11.46 -3.26 -7.77
C ASP A 230 10.83 -4.27 -6.80
N ILE A 231 10.08 -5.24 -7.33
CA ILE A 231 9.65 -6.41 -6.57
C ILE A 231 10.79 -7.42 -6.64
N PHE A 232 11.41 -7.76 -5.50
CA PHE A 232 12.49 -8.73 -5.44
C PHE A 232 12.35 -9.63 -4.20
N PHE A 233 13.01 -10.78 -4.25
CA PHE A 233 13.15 -11.68 -3.10
C PHE A 233 14.51 -11.53 -2.43
N THR A 234 14.57 -11.87 -1.15
CA THR A 234 15.82 -12.21 -0.48
C THR A 234 15.79 -13.70 -0.19
N GLU A 235 16.49 -14.50 -0.99
CA GLU A 235 16.51 -15.96 -0.84
C GLU A 235 17.49 -16.41 0.24
N GLN A 236 17.03 -16.85 1.43
CA GLN A 236 17.94 -17.32 2.50
C GLN A 236 17.41 -18.45 3.39
N TYR A 237 16.89 -19.56 2.85
CA TYR A 237 16.65 -20.74 3.70
C TYR A 237 17.86 -21.68 3.79
N THR A 238 18.10 -22.25 4.97
CA THR A 238 19.09 -23.30 5.23
C THR A 238 18.46 -24.68 5.01
N ARG A 239 19.18 -25.57 4.32
CA ARG A 239 18.77 -26.96 4.09
C ARG A 239 19.17 -27.85 5.27
N HIS A 240 18.23 -28.69 5.71
CA HIS A 240 18.44 -29.71 6.74
C HIS A 240 18.26 -31.13 6.16
N SER A 241 17.68 -32.06 6.92
CA SER A 241 17.41 -33.45 6.50
C SER A 241 16.29 -33.53 5.46
N GLU A 242 16.28 -34.60 4.66
CA GLU A 242 15.15 -34.89 3.77
C GLU A 242 13.89 -35.18 4.57
N VAL A 243 12.74 -34.70 4.10
CA VAL A 243 11.43 -35.09 4.65
C VAL A 243 10.86 -36.26 3.85
N THR A 244 10.10 -37.12 4.51
CA THR A 244 9.41 -38.24 3.86
C THR A 244 7.96 -37.87 3.55
N LEU A 245 7.33 -38.61 2.64
CA LEU A 245 5.90 -38.44 2.30
C LEU A 245 4.95 -38.57 3.52
N GLU A 246 5.41 -39.17 4.63
CA GLU A 246 4.63 -39.32 5.86
C GLU A 246 4.29 -37.97 6.51
N CYS A 247 5.05 -36.91 6.23
CA CYS A 247 4.73 -35.57 6.71
C CYS A 247 3.57 -34.92 5.92
N ILE A 248 3.13 -35.50 4.81
CA ILE A 248 2.02 -34.97 4.00
C ILE A 248 0.71 -35.68 4.37
N ASN A 249 -0.27 -34.89 4.80
CA ASN A 249 -1.62 -35.39 4.97
C ASN A 249 -2.23 -35.73 3.61
N LYS A 250 -2.66 -36.97 3.43
CA LYS A 250 -3.37 -37.39 2.21
C LYS A 250 -4.71 -36.68 2.11
N ARG A 251 -4.98 -36.05 0.97
CA ARG A 251 -6.21 -35.31 0.73
C ARG A 251 -7.37 -36.28 0.48
N ASN A 252 -8.47 -36.09 1.21
CA ASN A 252 -9.71 -36.82 0.93
C ASN A 252 -10.51 -36.04 -0.13
N ILE A 253 -10.61 -36.58 -1.35
CA ILE A 253 -11.30 -35.93 -2.48
C ILE A 253 -12.81 -35.74 -2.27
N GLU A 254 -13.43 -36.46 -1.33
CA GLU A 254 -14.86 -36.32 -1.00
C GLU A 254 -15.10 -35.17 -0.02
N LYS A 255 -14.04 -34.61 0.58
CA LYS A 255 -14.12 -33.48 1.51
C LYS A 255 -13.80 -32.16 0.81
N THR A 256 -14.50 -31.12 1.23
CA THR A 256 -14.19 -29.73 0.90
C THR A 256 -13.20 -29.15 1.90
N TYR A 257 -12.16 -28.49 1.41
CA TYR A 257 -11.16 -27.81 2.24
C TYR A 257 -11.17 -26.30 1.98
N PRO A 258 -10.69 -25.49 2.94
CA PRO A 258 -10.37 -24.09 2.69
C PRO A 258 -9.46 -23.92 1.46
N LYS A 259 -9.62 -22.80 0.77
CA LYS A 259 -8.87 -22.47 -0.45
C LYS A 259 -8.09 -21.18 -0.26
N ALA A 260 -6.83 -21.18 -0.67
CA ALA A 260 -5.98 -20.00 -0.67
C ALA A 260 -5.23 -19.86 -1.99
N GLY A 261 -5.03 -18.64 -2.48
CA GLY A 261 -4.10 -18.34 -3.56
C GLY A 261 -2.70 -18.15 -2.98
N LEU A 262 -1.70 -18.70 -3.64
CA LEU A 262 -0.30 -18.47 -3.34
C LEU A 262 0.30 -17.70 -4.51
N VAL A 263 0.58 -16.41 -4.31
CA VAL A 263 1.23 -15.56 -5.30
C VAL A 263 2.71 -15.48 -4.93
N ASP A 264 3.53 -16.24 -5.65
CA ASP A 264 4.96 -16.38 -5.34
C ASP A 264 5.79 -16.76 -6.59
N SER A 265 7.01 -17.26 -6.40
CA SER A 265 7.92 -17.76 -7.44
C SER A 265 7.53 -19.15 -7.99
N GLY A 266 6.42 -19.69 -7.49
CA GLY A 266 5.88 -21.00 -7.83
C GLY A 266 6.35 -22.12 -6.89
N VAL A 267 5.58 -23.21 -6.88
CA VAL A 267 5.91 -24.45 -6.17
C VAL A 267 6.58 -25.45 -7.11
N SER A 268 7.64 -26.11 -6.63
CA SER A 268 8.39 -27.14 -7.36
C SER A 268 7.47 -28.25 -7.87
N GLU A 269 7.66 -28.68 -9.12
CA GLU A 269 6.83 -29.74 -9.72
C GLU A 269 7.04 -31.11 -9.08
N GLU A 270 8.19 -31.33 -8.44
CA GLU A 270 8.50 -32.55 -7.69
C GLU A 270 8.13 -32.45 -6.20
N SER A 271 7.54 -31.33 -5.77
CA SER A 271 7.19 -31.13 -4.36
C SER A 271 6.08 -32.07 -3.93
N PHE A 272 6.20 -32.65 -2.74
CA PHE A 272 5.12 -33.43 -2.15
C PHE A 272 3.88 -32.59 -1.83
N LEU A 273 4.02 -31.25 -1.75
CA LEU A 273 2.92 -30.33 -1.52
C LEU A 273 1.90 -30.32 -2.67
N LYS A 274 2.26 -30.84 -3.85
CA LYS A 274 1.37 -30.96 -5.02
C LYS A 274 0.08 -31.75 -4.73
N GLU A 275 0.08 -32.62 -3.71
CA GLU A 275 -1.12 -33.30 -3.18
C GLU A 275 -2.28 -32.32 -2.87
N TRP A 276 -1.94 -31.09 -2.46
CA TRP A 276 -2.89 -30.05 -2.08
C TRP A 276 -3.09 -28.97 -3.15
N GLU A 277 -2.45 -29.09 -4.33
CA GLU A 277 -2.60 -28.13 -5.42
C GLU A 277 -4.01 -28.22 -6.02
N LEU A 278 -4.66 -27.06 -6.17
CA LEU A 278 -5.96 -26.93 -6.81
C LEU A 278 -5.80 -26.71 -8.32
N ALA A 279 -4.91 -25.79 -8.69
CA ALA A 279 -4.58 -25.43 -10.06
C ALA A 279 -3.29 -24.58 -10.07
N LYS A 280 -2.71 -24.40 -11.26
CA LYS A 280 -1.53 -23.58 -11.50
C LYS A 280 -1.77 -22.52 -12.58
N LEU A 281 -1.26 -21.31 -12.36
CA LEU A 281 -1.08 -20.26 -13.36
C LEU A 281 0.39 -19.85 -13.35
N SER A 282 1.02 -19.81 -14.51
CA SER A 282 2.44 -19.44 -14.68
C SER A 282 2.55 -18.25 -15.60
N PHE A 283 3.20 -17.19 -15.12
CA PHE A 283 3.49 -15.96 -15.86
C PHE A 283 4.99 -15.70 -16.01
N VAL A 284 5.82 -16.65 -15.57
CA VAL A 284 7.28 -16.59 -15.62
C VAL A 284 7.78 -17.51 -16.74
N ASP A 285 8.73 -17.02 -17.53
CA ASP A 285 9.39 -17.78 -18.59
C ASP A 285 10.22 -18.94 -18.01
N THR A 286 10.29 -20.05 -18.74
CA THR A 286 10.86 -21.31 -18.24
C THR A 286 12.30 -21.20 -17.74
N ASP A 287 13.14 -20.39 -18.39
CA ASP A 287 14.54 -20.15 -18.06
C ASP A 287 14.75 -19.13 -16.92
N ASP A 288 13.65 -18.59 -16.41
CA ASP A 288 13.60 -17.59 -15.35
C ASP A 288 12.82 -18.05 -14.10
N LYS A 289 12.55 -19.36 -14.00
CA LYS A 289 11.86 -19.96 -12.86
C LYS A 289 12.82 -20.30 -11.73
N ASN A 290 12.40 -20.04 -10.49
CA ASN A 290 13.06 -20.51 -9.29
C ASN A 290 12.00 -20.82 -8.22
N PHE A 291 11.79 -22.09 -7.90
CA PHE A 291 10.71 -22.51 -7.00
C PHE A 291 11.09 -22.47 -5.52
N ARG A 292 12.32 -22.04 -5.19
CA ARG A 292 12.87 -22.13 -3.84
C ARG A 292 12.00 -21.41 -2.81
N HIS A 293 11.72 -20.13 -3.03
CA HIS A 293 10.94 -19.31 -2.11
C HIS A 293 9.46 -19.76 -2.09
N GLY A 294 8.83 -19.92 -3.25
CA GLY A 294 7.42 -20.32 -3.34
C GLY A 294 7.11 -21.68 -2.72
N THR A 295 8.01 -22.67 -2.85
CA THR A 295 7.86 -23.98 -2.18
C THR A 295 7.92 -23.83 -0.66
N PHE A 296 8.87 -23.04 -0.15
CA PHE A 296 8.99 -22.77 1.28
C PHE A 296 7.73 -22.09 1.83
N VAL A 297 7.23 -21.05 1.16
CA VAL A 297 6.01 -20.33 1.55
C VAL A 297 4.78 -21.25 1.48
N CYS A 298 4.67 -22.09 0.45
CA CYS A 298 3.60 -23.09 0.35
C CYS A 298 3.62 -24.07 1.53
N GLY A 299 4.79 -24.54 1.93
CA GLY A 299 4.93 -25.40 3.10
C GLY A 299 4.46 -24.68 4.38
N ARG A 300 4.77 -23.39 4.55
CA ARG A 300 4.28 -22.60 5.69
C ARG A 300 2.75 -22.42 5.66
N LEU A 301 2.17 -22.23 4.48
CA LEU A 301 0.72 -22.15 4.29
C LEU A 301 0.02 -23.46 4.72
N LEU A 302 0.66 -24.60 4.45
CA LEU A 302 0.10 -25.93 4.70
C LEU A 302 0.50 -26.52 6.06
N ALA A 303 1.43 -25.91 6.77
CA ALA A 303 1.96 -26.42 8.03
C ALA A 303 0.87 -26.49 9.10
N LYS A 304 0.67 -27.69 9.64
CA LYS A 304 -0.22 -28.00 10.74
C LYS A 304 0.47 -29.02 11.64
N ASP A 305 0.87 -28.57 12.83
CA ASP A 305 1.70 -29.35 13.75
C ASP A 305 3.00 -29.81 13.04
N GLU A 306 3.28 -31.11 13.00
CA GLU A 306 4.44 -31.70 12.30
C GLU A 306 4.09 -32.23 10.89
N GLN A 307 2.94 -31.83 10.35
CA GLN A 307 2.44 -32.27 9.04
C GLN A 307 2.07 -31.11 8.13
N PHE A 308 1.87 -31.41 6.84
CA PHE A 308 1.46 -30.46 5.82
C PHE A 308 0.13 -30.90 5.19
N GLY A 309 -0.84 -29.99 5.18
CA GLY A 309 -2.11 -30.17 4.50
C GLY A 309 -3.30 -29.51 5.18
N GLY A 310 -4.48 -29.71 4.62
CA GLY A 310 -5.75 -29.19 5.14
C GLY A 310 -6.23 -27.91 4.46
N ILE A 311 -5.43 -27.33 3.56
CA ILE A 311 -5.80 -26.20 2.71
C ILE A 311 -5.46 -26.58 1.27
N THR A 312 -6.38 -26.37 0.35
CA THR A 312 -6.08 -26.50 -1.09
C THR A 312 -5.59 -25.16 -1.64
N TYR A 313 -4.53 -25.15 -2.44
CA TYR A 313 -3.93 -23.89 -2.88
C TYR A 313 -3.94 -23.71 -4.40
N LEU A 314 -4.20 -22.49 -4.85
CA LEU A 314 -4.01 -22.05 -6.23
C LEU A 314 -2.58 -21.50 -6.37
N ASN A 315 -1.75 -22.18 -7.15
CA ASN A 315 -0.36 -21.83 -7.39
C ASN A 315 -0.27 -20.73 -8.46
N ILE A 316 0.08 -19.51 -8.08
CA ILE A 316 0.19 -18.35 -8.96
C ILE A 316 1.67 -17.97 -9.04
N GLU A 317 2.35 -18.54 -10.03
CA GLU A 317 3.77 -18.32 -10.31
C GLU A 317 3.93 -17.03 -11.12
N MET A 318 4.35 -15.95 -10.46
CA MET A 318 4.45 -14.60 -11.05
C MET A 318 5.83 -13.99 -10.96
N ILE A 319 6.69 -14.50 -10.08
CA ILE A 319 7.90 -13.77 -9.73
C ILE A 319 9.12 -14.45 -10.35
N PRO A 320 9.80 -13.76 -11.30
CA PRO A 320 10.99 -14.25 -11.96
C PRO A 320 12.21 -14.27 -11.04
N SER A 321 13.20 -15.10 -11.40
CA SER A 321 14.48 -15.22 -10.69
C SER A 321 15.53 -14.16 -11.09
N LYS A 322 15.49 -13.68 -12.33
CA LYS A 322 16.49 -12.81 -12.98
C LYS A 322 15.84 -11.55 -13.54
N SER A 323 14.72 -11.67 -14.23
CA SER A 323 14.02 -10.50 -14.79
C SER A 323 13.30 -9.69 -13.71
N ARG A 324 12.87 -8.47 -14.05
CA ARG A 324 12.16 -7.59 -13.13
C ARG A 324 10.65 -7.76 -13.33
N LEU A 325 9.91 -7.99 -12.23
CA LEU A 325 8.46 -7.87 -12.23
C LEU A 325 8.06 -6.40 -12.02
N THR A 326 7.54 -5.76 -13.06
CA THR A 326 6.97 -4.40 -12.96
C THR A 326 5.60 -4.44 -12.29
N LEU A 327 5.19 -3.34 -11.67
CA LEU A 327 3.88 -3.25 -11.03
C LEU A 327 2.72 -3.40 -12.04
N GLU A 328 2.87 -2.84 -13.24
CA GLU A 328 1.92 -3.04 -14.36
C GLU A 328 1.78 -4.52 -14.74
N SER A 329 2.91 -5.25 -14.85
CA SER A 329 2.88 -6.68 -15.16
C SER A 329 2.26 -7.50 -14.04
N PHE A 330 2.58 -7.15 -12.78
CA PHE A 330 1.97 -7.76 -11.60
C PHE A 330 0.44 -7.58 -11.61
N GLU A 331 -0.04 -6.35 -11.80
CA GLU A 331 -1.46 -6.04 -11.88
C GLU A 331 -2.15 -6.84 -12.99
N ARG A 332 -1.62 -6.78 -14.22
CA ARG A 332 -2.17 -7.49 -15.38
C ARG A 332 -2.30 -8.98 -15.10
N ASN A 333 -1.25 -9.60 -14.57
CA ASN A 333 -1.25 -11.02 -14.26
C ASN A 333 -2.24 -11.34 -13.13
N MET A 334 -2.33 -10.49 -12.10
CA MET A 334 -3.27 -10.66 -11.00
C MET A 334 -4.72 -10.56 -11.47
N ARG A 335 -5.06 -9.62 -12.35
CA ARG A 335 -6.40 -9.53 -12.95
C ARG A 335 -6.76 -10.82 -13.68
N ILE A 336 -5.86 -11.37 -14.50
CA ILE A 336 -6.07 -12.67 -15.18
C ILE A 336 -6.35 -13.79 -14.17
N ALA A 337 -5.59 -13.85 -13.07
CA ALA A 337 -5.78 -14.87 -12.04
C ALA A 337 -7.10 -14.68 -11.28
N LEU A 338 -7.42 -13.44 -10.91
CA LEU A 338 -8.62 -13.09 -10.15
C LEU A 338 -9.87 -13.29 -11.00
N ASP A 339 -9.92 -12.84 -12.25
CA ASP A 339 -11.04 -13.07 -13.18
C ASP A 339 -11.47 -14.54 -13.20
N LYS A 340 -10.49 -15.44 -13.22
CA LYS A 340 -10.73 -16.89 -13.27
C LYS A 340 -11.14 -17.48 -11.91
N TYR A 341 -10.58 -17.01 -10.79
CA TYR A 341 -10.66 -17.75 -9.52
C TYR A 341 -11.31 -17.00 -8.34
N HIS A 342 -11.51 -15.67 -8.39
CA HIS A 342 -12.00 -14.87 -7.26
C HIS A 342 -13.34 -15.32 -6.66
N LYS A 343 -14.20 -15.98 -7.46
CA LYS A 343 -15.47 -16.54 -6.98
C LYS A 343 -15.31 -17.76 -6.08
N THR A 344 -14.16 -18.45 -6.18
CA THR A 344 -13.90 -19.72 -5.48
C THR A 344 -12.74 -19.67 -4.51
N VAL A 345 -11.77 -18.79 -4.75
CA VAL A 345 -10.61 -18.52 -3.89
C VAL A 345 -10.73 -17.08 -3.43
N LYS A 346 -10.80 -16.86 -2.11
CA LYS A 346 -11.08 -15.55 -1.53
C LYS A 346 -9.93 -14.95 -0.73
N ILE A 347 -8.92 -15.76 -0.41
CA ILE A 347 -7.74 -15.34 0.36
C ILE A 347 -6.52 -15.61 -0.50
N TYR A 348 -5.66 -14.60 -0.69
CA TYR A 348 -4.42 -14.74 -1.44
C TYR A 348 -3.25 -14.31 -0.55
N ASN A 349 -2.32 -15.22 -0.33
CA ASN A 349 -1.05 -14.91 0.31
C ASN A 349 -0.09 -14.36 -0.74
N ILE A 350 0.44 -13.16 -0.48
CA ILE A 350 1.39 -12.46 -1.33
C ILE A 350 2.61 -12.15 -0.44
N SER A 351 3.56 -13.08 -0.38
CA SER A 351 4.79 -12.94 0.39
C SER A 351 5.81 -12.07 -0.34
N LEU A 352 5.39 -10.85 -0.69
CA LEU A 352 6.18 -9.85 -1.41
C LEU A 352 6.46 -8.64 -0.54
N GLY A 353 7.61 -8.03 -0.79
CA GLY A 353 7.97 -6.72 -0.30
C GLY A 353 8.84 -6.00 -1.33
N THR A 354 8.86 -4.69 -1.24
CA THR A 354 9.77 -3.84 -2.03
C THR A 354 10.86 -3.27 -1.12
N ASN A 355 11.88 -2.62 -1.71
CA ASN A 355 12.85 -1.80 -0.99
C ASN A 355 12.32 -0.41 -0.61
N ILE A 356 11.09 -0.06 -1.02
CA ILE A 356 10.54 1.28 -0.80
C ILE A 356 9.97 1.32 0.61
N GLN A 357 10.63 2.05 1.50
CA GLN A 357 10.07 2.36 2.81
C GLN A 357 8.86 3.28 2.68
N VAL A 358 7.84 2.98 3.47
CA VAL A 358 6.61 3.76 3.45
C VAL A 358 6.80 5.04 4.26
N GLY A 359 6.47 6.17 3.62
CA GLY A 359 6.40 7.49 4.26
C GLY A 359 4.99 7.81 4.75
N ASP A 360 4.59 9.08 4.66
CA ASP A 360 3.26 9.54 5.09
C ASP A 360 2.17 9.32 4.01
N PHE A 361 2.53 8.74 2.86
CA PHE A 361 1.68 8.58 1.69
C PHE A 361 1.61 7.12 1.24
N PHE A 362 0.48 6.73 0.65
CA PHE A 362 0.29 5.42 0.05
C PHE A 362 1.04 5.30 -1.29
N THR A 363 1.75 4.19 -1.48
CA THR A 363 2.45 3.92 -2.74
C THR A 363 1.50 3.39 -3.84
N PRO A 364 1.88 3.49 -5.12
CA PRO A 364 1.12 2.89 -6.22
C PRO A 364 0.85 1.39 -6.02
N ALA A 365 1.80 0.64 -5.47
CA ALA A 365 1.63 -0.80 -5.26
C ALA A 365 0.53 -1.11 -4.24
N ALA A 366 0.48 -0.38 -3.12
CA ALA A 366 -0.62 -0.51 -2.16
C ALA A 366 -1.98 -0.13 -2.77
N GLY A 367 -2.02 0.93 -3.60
CA GLY A 367 -3.23 1.32 -4.33
C GLY A 367 -3.75 0.25 -5.28
N VAL A 368 -2.87 -0.42 -6.03
CA VAL A 368 -3.22 -1.56 -6.89
C VAL A 368 -3.81 -2.71 -6.07
N LEU A 369 -3.18 -3.06 -4.94
CA LEU A 369 -3.70 -4.11 -4.07
C LEU A 369 -5.09 -3.76 -3.51
N ASP A 370 -5.30 -2.51 -3.09
CA ASP A 370 -6.58 -2.05 -2.55
C ASP A 370 -7.69 -2.07 -3.61
N GLU A 371 -7.38 -1.66 -4.85
CA GLU A 371 -8.30 -1.68 -5.97
C GLU A 371 -8.71 -3.11 -6.35
N LEU A 372 -7.74 -4.01 -6.51
CA LEU A 372 -8.00 -5.41 -6.84
C LEU A 372 -8.86 -6.10 -5.77
N GLN A 373 -8.59 -5.85 -4.49
CA GLN A 373 -9.39 -6.41 -3.40
C GLN A 373 -10.83 -5.89 -3.42
N TYR A 374 -11.01 -4.60 -3.67
CA TYR A 374 -12.33 -3.99 -3.76
C TYR A 374 -13.13 -4.51 -4.96
N GLU A 375 -12.50 -4.59 -6.13
CA GLU A 375 -13.15 -5.01 -7.37
C GLU A 375 -13.55 -6.50 -7.36
N TYR A 376 -12.64 -7.37 -6.91
CA TYR A 376 -12.83 -8.82 -6.97
C TYR A 376 -13.41 -9.42 -5.68
N ASP A 377 -13.61 -8.62 -4.64
CA ASP A 377 -14.09 -9.05 -3.32
C ASP A 377 -13.21 -10.18 -2.77
N VAL A 378 -11.91 -9.91 -2.65
CA VAL A 378 -10.88 -10.85 -2.15
C VAL A 378 -10.06 -10.19 -1.04
N LEU A 379 -9.39 -11.00 -0.24
CA LEU A 379 -8.51 -10.56 0.84
C LEU A 379 -7.07 -10.95 0.53
N PHE A 380 -6.16 -9.98 0.62
CA PHE A 380 -4.72 -10.20 0.49
C PHE A 380 -4.06 -10.23 1.87
N ILE A 381 -3.20 -11.24 2.06
CA ILE A 381 -2.31 -11.35 3.21
C ILE A 381 -0.91 -11.01 2.71
N ILE A 382 -0.31 -9.95 3.25
CA ILE A 382 0.98 -9.41 2.79
C ILE A 382 1.98 -9.29 3.93
N SER A 383 3.27 -9.26 3.59
CA SER A 383 4.34 -9.11 4.59
C SER A 383 4.54 -7.64 4.99
N ALA A 384 4.98 -7.40 6.23
CA ALA A 384 5.45 -6.07 6.67
C ALA A 384 6.80 -5.65 6.04
N GLY A 385 7.51 -6.61 5.45
CA GLY A 385 8.87 -6.49 4.94
C GLY A 385 9.94 -6.81 5.99
N ASN A 386 11.15 -7.09 5.49
CA ASN A 386 12.32 -7.43 6.30
C ASN A 386 13.39 -6.33 6.24
N ALA A 387 14.07 -6.08 7.36
CA ALA A 387 15.21 -5.17 7.46
C ALA A 387 16.49 -5.96 7.72
N PHE A 388 17.42 -5.95 6.74
CA PHE A 388 18.72 -6.60 6.86
C PHE A 388 19.81 -5.52 7.04
N GLY A 389 20.57 -5.60 8.14
CA GLY A 389 21.87 -4.92 8.23
C GLY A 389 21.92 -3.45 8.67
N SER A 390 20.86 -2.86 9.24
CA SER A 390 20.94 -1.51 9.84
C SER A 390 20.61 -1.50 11.33
N SER A 391 21.38 -0.72 12.07
CA SER A 391 21.25 -0.45 13.50
C SER A 391 19.85 0.08 13.83
N GLY A 392 19.00 -0.75 14.45
CA GLY A 392 17.96 -0.42 15.45
C GLY A 392 16.95 0.73 15.24
N TYR A 393 17.05 1.52 14.18
CA TYR A 393 16.35 2.82 14.05
C TYR A 393 15.50 2.93 12.79
N ASP A 394 15.63 2.00 11.83
CA ASP A 394 14.90 2.06 10.57
C ASP A 394 14.08 0.79 10.34
N SER A 395 13.06 0.63 11.18
CA SER A 395 12.14 -0.50 11.18
C SER A 395 10.89 -0.25 10.34
N LYS A 396 10.77 0.87 9.62
CA LYS A 396 9.54 1.21 8.90
C LYS A 396 9.12 0.11 7.93
N ILE A 397 7.82 -0.17 7.86
CA ILE A 397 7.23 -1.07 6.85
C ILE A 397 7.65 -0.66 5.43
N THR A 398 7.70 -1.63 4.52
CA THR A 398 7.97 -1.37 3.10
C THR A 398 6.74 -1.64 2.25
N SER A 399 6.63 -0.91 1.14
CA SER A 399 5.53 -1.10 0.20
C SER A 399 5.46 -2.54 -0.30
N PRO A 400 4.26 -3.15 -0.42
CA PRO A 400 2.92 -2.54 -0.29
C PRO A 400 2.27 -2.75 1.10
N ALA A 401 3.03 -2.95 2.16
CA ALA A 401 2.55 -3.25 3.52
C ALA A 401 1.56 -2.23 4.11
N GLU A 402 1.46 -1.04 3.52
CA GLU A 402 0.55 0.01 3.91
C GLU A 402 -0.84 -0.07 3.27
N SER A 403 -1.10 -1.05 2.40
CA SER A 403 -2.43 -1.30 1.82
C SER A 403 -3.51 -1.31 2.90
N VAL A 404 -4.59 -0.58 2.63
CA VAL A 404 -5.70 -0.37 3.58
C VAL A 404 -6.57 -1.61 3.68
N ASN A 405 -6.79 -2.29 2.55
CA ASN A 405 -7.68 -3.45 2.47
C ASN A 405 -6.96 -4.77 2.78
N SER A 406 -5.63 -4.81 2.67
CA SER A 406 -4.82 -6.00 2.98
C SER A 406 -4.60 -6.17 4.49
N ILE A 407 -4.40 -7.42 4.91
CA ILE A 407 -3.83 -7.74 6.23
C ILE A 407 -2.32 -7.86 6.08
N THR A 408 -1.62 -6.96 6.74
CA THR A 408 -0.16 -6.91 6.84
C THR A 408 0.30 -7.69 8.05
N VAL A 409 1.20 -8.65 7.84
CA VAL A 409 1.71 -9.55 8.89
C VAL A 409 3.18 -9.24 9.18
N GLY A 410 3.47 -8.91 10.44
CA GLY A 410 4.82 -8.82 10.99
C GLY A 410 5.34 -10.16 11.51
N SER A 411 6.63 -10.20 11.85
CA SER A 411 7.29 -11.40 12.35
C SER A 411 7.62 -11.27 13.85
N VAL A 412 7.33 -12.32 14.61
CA VAL A 412 7.73 -12.49 16.01
C VAL A 412 8.53 -13.76 16.22
N SER A 413 9.37 -13.75 17.25
CA SER A 413 10.19 -14.89 17.66
C SER A 413 9.32 -16.05 18.13
N HIS A 414 9.58 -17.24 17.58
CA HIS A 414 8.88 -18.47 17.95
C HIS A 414 9.51 -19.20 19.15
N THR A 415 10.72 -18.80 19.54
CA THR A 415 11.48 -19.42 20.62
C THR A 415 12.26 -18.38 21.43
N ASP A 416 12.74 -18.77 22.61
CA ASP A 416 13.70 -17.98 23.37
C ASP A 416 15.11 -18.22 22.83
N THR A 417 15.83 -17.13 22.58
CA THR A 417 17.26 -17.14 22.25
C THR A 417 18.02 -16.29 23.27
N ASN A 418 19.34 -16.25 23.17
CA ASN A 418 20.15 -15.33 23.98
C ASN A 418 20.05 -13.85 23.54
N LEU A 419 19.30 -13.53 22.48
CA LEU A 419 19.05 -12.17 22.01
C LEU A 419 17.56 -11.76 22.06
N GLN A 420 16.64 -12.72 21.91
CA GLN A 420 15.22 -12.44 21.74
C GLN A 420 14.39 -13.39 22.59
N LYS A 421 13.30 -12.87 23.17
CA LYS A 421 12.31 -13.70 23.86
C LYS A 421 11.26 -14.20 22.88
N LYS A 422 10.67 -15.36 23.17
CA LYS A 422 9.47 -15.82 22.47
C LYS A 422 8.40 -14.73 22.48
N TYR A 423 7.71 -14.56 21.35
CA TYR A 423 6.71 -13.51 21.09
C TYR A 423 7.23 -12.06 21.01
N SER A 424 8.54 -11.82 21.18
CA SER A 424 9.10 -10.49 20.86
C SER A 424 9.23 -10.30 19.35
N PRO A 425 9.15 -9.07 18.82
CA PRO A 425 9.38 -8.81 17.40
C PRO A 425 10.70 -9.41 16.91
N SER A 426 10.67 -10.04 15.74
CA SER A 426 11.86 -10.56 15.08
C SER A 426 12.81 -9.40 14.75
N LEU A 427 14.13 -9.58 14.86
CA LEU A 427 15.09 -8.48 14.62
C LEU A 427 15.00 -7.88 13.22
N PHE A 428 14.57 -8.67 12.25
CA PHE A 428 14.34 -8.25 10.87
C PHE A 428 12.92 -7.73 10.62
N SER A 429 11.97 -7.93 11.53
CA SER A 429 10.59 -7.53 11.30
C SER A 429 10.48 -6.03 11.22
N ARG A 430 9.90 -5.53 10.13
CA ARG A 430 9.49 -4.13 10.05
C ARG A 430 8.18 -3.89 10.81
N ASN A 431 8.00 -2.66 11.28
CA ASN A 431 6.83 -2.16 11.99
C ASN A 431 6.50 -0.70 11.57
N GLY A 432 5.29 -0.27 11.90
CA GLY A 432 4.75 1.04 11.47
C GLY A 432 5.35 2.25 12.20
N PRO A 433 4.74 3.43 12.03
CA PRO A 433 3.37 3.65 11.53
C PRO A 433 3.23 3.51 10.00
N GLY A 434 2.01 3.25 9.54
CA GLY A 434 1.61 3.44 8.15
C GLY A 434 1.15 4.88 7.87
N PRO A 435 0.84 5.23 6.60
CA PRO A 435 0.35 6.54 6.19
C PRO A 435 -0.91 6.94 6.95
N CYS A 436 -1.15 8.24 7.12
CA CYS A 436 -2.41 8.76 7.69
C CYS A 436 -2.82 8.13 9.04
N GLY A 437 -1.86 7.73 9.87
CA GLY A 437 -2.12 7.17 11.20
C GLY A 437 -2.57 5.71 11.21
N PHE A 438 -2.53 5.01 10.06
CA PHE A 438 -2.82 3.58 10.03
C PHE A 438 -1.79 2.81 10.86
N ILE A 439 -2.28 1.92 11.72
CA ILE A 439 -1.43 1.05 12.54
C ILE A 439 -1.09 -0.18 11.71
N LYS A 440 0.21 -0.38 11.47
CA LYS A 440 0.76 -1.53 10.75
C LYS A 440 1.96 -2.10 11.52
N PRO A 441 2.26 -3.41 11.45
CA PRO A 441 1.43 -4.45 10.84
C PRO A 441 0.10 -4.65 11.59
N ASP A 442 -0.89 -5.24 10.92
CA ASP A 442 -2.21 -5.51 11.52
C ASP A 442 -2.15 -6.70 12.48
N LEU A 443 -1.30 -7.69 12.16
CA LEU A 443 -1.08 -8.90 12.94
C LEU A 443 0.41 -9.27 12.97
N ALA A 444 0.78 -10.21 13.81
CA ALA A 444 2.11 -10.82 13.79
C ALA A 444 2.01 -12.35 13.87
N SER A 445 2.95 -13.03 13.21
CA SER A 445 3.08 -14.48 13.23
C SER A 445 4.52 -14.91 13.45
N PHE A 446 4.73 -16.19 13.73
CA PHE A 446 6.06 -16.76 13.87
C PHE A 446 6.79 -16.77 12.53
N GLY A 447 7.84 -15.98 12.41
CA GLY A 447 8.70 -15.94 11.22
C GLY A 447 10.16 -16.30 11.47
N GLY A 448 10.62 -16.34 12.72
CA GLY A 448 12.01 -16.67 13.03
C GLY A 448 12.56 -15.84 14.17
N ALA A 449 13.80 -16.11 14.55
CA ALA A 449 14.54 -15.45 15.61
C ALA A 449 16.01 -15.40 15.23
N HIS A 450 16.81 -14.73 16.04
CA HIS A 450 18.26 -14.70 15.91
C HIS A 450 18.90 -14.97 17.26
N GLU A 451 20.07 -15.60 17.26
CA GLU A 451 20.93 -15.77 18.43
C GLU A 451 22.32 -15.19 18.15
N LYS A 452 23.04 -14.78 19.20
CA LYS A 452 24.43 -14.33 19.10
C LYS A 452 25.37 -15.42 19.59
N ARG A 453 26.09 -16.09 18.68
CA ARG A 453 27.13 -17.07 19.06
C ARG A 453 28.49 -16.65 18.52
N TYR A 454 29.49 -16.69 19.40
CA TYR A 454 30.88 -16.33 19.07
C TYR A 454 30.99 -14.95 18.38
N GLY A 455 30.21 -13.97 18.85
CA GLY A 455 30.17 -12.62 18.28
C GLY A 455 29.41 -12.49 16.96
N LYS A 456 28.93 -13.58 16.36
CA LYS A 456 28.16 -13.56 15.11
C LYS A 456 26.67 -13.71 15.37
N LEU A 457 25.86 -12.97 14.61
CA LEU A 457 24.43 -13.15 14.55
C LEU A 457 24.13 -14.42 13.73
N ARG A 458 23.33 -15.33 14.27
CA ARG A 458 22.90 -16.57 13.60
C ARG A 458 21.38 -16.61 13.54
N PRO A 459 20.80 -16.97 12.37
CA PRO A 459 19.37 -17.19 12.26
C PRO A 459 18.94 -18.43 13.05
N VAL A 460 17.75 -18.36 13.64
CA VAL A 460 17.00 -19.49 14.21
C VAL A 460 15.62 -19.39 13.60
N GLY A 461 15.40 -20.13 12.51
CA GLY A 461 14.28 -19.94 11.62
C GLY A 461 13.07 -20.82 11.95
N VAL A 462 12.00 -20.60 11.20
CA VAL A 462 10.84 -21.51 11.20
C VAL A 462 11.04 -22.59 10.14
N PHE A 463 10.52 -23.77 10.42
CA PHE A 463 10.64 -24.91 9.51
C PHE A 463 9.52 -24.94 8.46
N SER A 464 9.89 -25.40 7.26
CA SER A 464 9.02 -25.67 6.13
C SER A 464 9.61 -26.77 5.23
N ILE A 465 8.98 -27.02 4.08
CA ILE A 465 9.50 -27.90 3.02
C ILE A 465 10.22 -27.05 1.97
N GLY A 466 11.43 -27.46 1.61
CA GLY A 466 12.23 -26.87 0.55
C GLY A 466 11.94 -27.46 -0.84
N GLU A 467 12.59 -26.87 -1.85
CA GLU A 467 12.39 -27.17 -3.27
C GLU A 467 12.53 -28.67 -3.63
N LYS A 468 13.43 -29.38 -2.96
CA LYS A 468 13.77 -30.79 -3.20
C LYS A 468 13.17 -31.73 -2.15
N ASN A 469 12.11 -31.30 -1.46
CA ASN A 469 11.51 -32.03 -0.35
C ASN A 469 12.49 -32.24 0.83
N GLU A 470 13.37 -31.27 1.05
CA GLU A 470 14.17 -31.18 2.28
C GLU A 470 13.42 -30.38 3.36
N LEU A 471 13.70 -30.67 4.63
CA LEU A 471 13.36 -29.75 5.71
C LEU A 471 14.18 -28.48 5.51
N ALA A 472 13.49 -27.36 5.39
CA ALA A 472 14.08 -26.05 5.18
C ALA A 472 13.80 -25.16 6.39
N GLU A 473 14.79 -24.35 6.78
CA GLU A 473 14.68 -23.38 7.86
C GLU A 473 14.99 -21.97 7.34
N ASP A 474 14.09 -21.01 7.57
CA ASP A 474 14.28 -19.61 7.17
C ASP A 474 13.90 -18.66 8.31
N SER A 475 14.57 -17.51 8.40
CA SER A 475 14.32 -16.47 9.40
C SER A 475 14.21 -15.10 8.77
#